data_AF-A0A1Y3MNV5-F1
#
_entry.id   AF-A0A1Y3MNV5-F1
#
_cell.length_a   1.000
_cell.length_b   1.000
_cell.length_c   1.000
_cell.angle_alpha   90.00
_cell.angle_beta   90.00
_cell.angle_gamma   90.00
#
_symmetry.space_group_name_H-M   'P 1'
#
loop_
_entity.id
_entity.type
_entity.pdbx_description
1 polymer ?
#
loop_
_entity_poly.entity_id
_entity_poly.type
_entity_poly.pdbx_seq_one_letter_code
_entity_poly.pdbx_strand_id
1 'polypeptide(L)'
;MEGSGLADYDGNGRKIEEVHKLRAQALNIVRKELKDKMPSISLCLPVNPDVGFNDNALAVIKAMKSENVPIDNISIMAMDYGSSYISRGFYENTINSLEKSYKQSRSIYPDVKMGVIPMIGQNDDGGILTLQDAERIVDYVKSKKYVNTISMWSINRNKNDGEFSSLVKNTFVNPSDKTYRNSYKYSSILKKFLN
;
A
#
# COMPACT_ATOMS: atom_id res chain seq x y z
N MET A 1 -1.42 0.48 -9.35
CA MET A 1 -0.09 0.06 -9.85
C MET A 1 0.73 -0.28 -8.63
N GLU A 2 1.14 -1.54 -8.46
CA GLU A 2 1.89 -2.03 -7.28
C GLU A 2 3.23 -2.62 -7.73
N GLY A 3 4.22 -2.67 -6.83
CA GLY A 3 5.45 -3.46 -7.00
C GLY A 3 6.23 -3.21 -8.30
N SER A 4 6.53 -4.30 -9.03
CA SER A 4 7.27 -4.30 -10.30
C SER A 4 6.65 -3.42 -11.37
N GLY A 5 5.35 -3.09 -11.25
CA GLY A 5 4.65 -2.21 -12.17
C GLY A 5 5.21 -0.78 -12.23
N LEU A 6 5.92 -0.37 -11.17
CA LEU A 6 6.68 0.88 -11.16
C LEU A 6 7.84 0.87 -12.14
N ALA A 7 8.50 -0.29 -12.27
CA ALA A 7 9.69 -0.52 -13.06
C ALA A 7 9.37 -1.09 -14.46
N ASP A 8 8.10 -1.04 -14.88
CA ASP A 8 7.67 -1.58 -16.18
C ASP A 8 8.41 -0.89 -17.32
N TYR A 9 9.44 -1.56 -17.82
CA TYR A 9 9.84 -1.49 -19.20
C TYR A 9 8.83 -2.33 -19.95
N ASP A 10 8.21 -1.79 -21.00
CA ASP A 10 7.60 -2.72 -21.94
C ASP A 10 8.73 -3.58 -22.51
N GLY A 11 8.49 -4.87 -22.75
CA GLY A 11 9.50 -5.76 -23.34
C GLY A 11 9.97 -5.33 -24.74
N ASN A 12 9.54 -4.16 -25.22
CA ASN A 12 9.90 -3.54 -26.49
C ASN A 12 10.83 -2.32 -26.32
N GLY A 13 11.30 -2.01 -25.10
CA GLY A 13 12.31 -0.97 -24.86
C GLY A 13 11.77 0.45 -24.60
N ARG A 14 10.47 0.63 -24.34
CA ARG A 14 9.93 1.94 -23.94
C ARG A 14 10.48 2.39 -22.60
N LYS A 15 10.71 3.70 -22.50
CA LYS A 15 11.10 4.34 -21.24
C LYS A 15 9.93 4.26 -20.26
N ILE A 16 10.25 4.03 -18.99
CA ILE A 16 9.32 3.97 -17.85
C ILE A 16 8.34 5.16 -17.80
N GLU A 17 8.80 6.35 -18.16
CA GLU A 17 8.02 7.59 -18.22
C GLU A 17 6.90 7.51 -19.27
N GLU A 18 7.20 6.91 -20.44
CA GLU A 18 6.24 6.71 -21.51
C GLU A 18 5.16 5.71 -21.10
N VAL A 19 5.55 4.64 -20.41
CA VAL A 19 4.61 3.62 -19.88
C VAL A 19 3.64 4.25 -18.88
N HIS A 20 4.13 5.05 -17.93
CA HIS A 20 3.29 5.74 -16.95
C HIS A 20 2.38 6.77 -17.61
N LYS A 21 2.87 7.48 -18.63
CA LYS A 21 2.06 8.41 -19.43
C LYS A 21 0.92 7.70 -20.17
N LEU A 22 1.19 6.56 -20.82
CA LEU A 22 0.16 5.79 -21.53
C LEU A 22 -0.96 5.33 -20.57
N ARG A 23 -0.61 4.93 -19.35
CA ARG A 23 -1.60 4.58 -18.32
C ARG A 23 -2.45 5.76 -17.89
N ALA A 24 -1.82 6.91 -17.71
CA ALA A 24 -2.51 8.14 -17.37
C ALA A 24 -3.45 8.60 -18.50
N GLN A 25 -3.02 8.47 -19.75
CA GLN A 25 -3.86 8.73 -20.93
C GLN A 25 -5.06 7.79 -21.00
N ALA A 26 -4.84 6.49 -20.78
CA ALA A 26 -5.94 5.51 -20.74
C ALA A 26 -6.97 5.85 -19.65
N LEU A 27 -6.53 6.19 -18.43
CA LEU A 27 -7.45 6.63 -17.37
C LEU A 27 -8.16 7.93 -17.71
N ASN A 28 -7.50 8.86 -18.41
CA ASN A 28 -8.12 10.09 -18.87
C ASN A 28 -9.22 9.83 -19.91
N ILE A 29 -9.04 8.86 -20.81
CA ILE A 29 -10.06 8.42 -21.77
C ILE A 29 -11.28 7.87 -21.01
N VAL A 30 -11.05 6.89 -20.11
CA VAL A 30 -12.12 6.28 -19.30
C VAL A 30 -12.88 7.35 -18.50
N ARG A 31 -12.16 8.33 -17.91
CA ARG A 31 -12.78 9.45 -17.20
C ARG A 31 -13.68 10.30 -18.11
N LYS A 32 -13.24 10.63 -19.32
CA LYS A 32 -14.03 11.43 -20.27
C LYS A 32 -15.31 10.70 -20.71
N GLU A 33 -15.26 9.39 -20.80
CA GLU A 33 -16.40 8.54 -21.14
C GLU A 33 -17.39 8.42 -19.97
N LEU A 34 -16.89 8.14 -18.76
CA LEU A 34 -17.74 7.92 -17.58
C LEU A 34 -18.26 9.22 -16.95
N LYS A 35 -17.55 10.34 -17.09
CA LYS A 35 -17.90 11.65 -16.52
C LYS A 35 -18.29 11.54 -15.04
N ASP A 36 -19.52 11.89 -14.68
CA ASP A 36 -20.04 11.87 -13.31
C ASP A 36 -20.17 10.45 -12.73
N LYS A 37 -20.04 9.41 -13.56
CA LYS A 37 -20.03 8.00 -13.14
C LYS A 37 -18.62 7.46 -12.88
N MET A 38 -17.58 8.29 -13.01
CA MET A 38 -16.20 7.87 -12.80
C MET A 38 -16.01 7.45 -11.33
N PRO A 39 -15.55 6.21 -11.05
CA PRO A 39 -15.22 5.82 -9.69
C PRO A 39 -13.96 6.54 -9.19
N SER A 40 -13.79 6.60 -7.88
CA SER A 40 -12.56 7.14 -7.27
C SER A 40 -11.33 6.39 -7.76
N ILE A 41 -10.27 7.14 -8.06
CA ILE A 41 -8.99 6.60 -8.52
C ILE A 41 -8.04 6.52 -7.33
N SER A 42 -7.58 5.29 -7.04
CA SER A 42 -6.58 5.03 -6.01
C SER A 42 -5.28 4.49 -6.60
N LEU A 43 -4.15 5.00 -6.13
CA LEU A 43 -2.83 4.42 -6.37
C LEU A 43 -2.37 3.65 -5.11
N CYS A 44 -1.60 2.58 -5.26
CA CYS A 44 -1.05 1.80 -4.16
C CYS A 44 0.44 1.58 -4.43
N LEU A 45 1.33 2.37 -3.83
CA LEU A 45 2.71 2.51 -4.28
C LEU A 45 3.70 2.05 -3.18
N PRO A 46 4.84 1.46 -3.57
CA PRO A 46 5.91 1.12 -2.63
C PRO A 46 6.55 2.37 -2.03
N VAL A 47 7.08 2.22 -0.83
CA VAL A 47 7.65 3.30 -0.02
C VAL A 47 8.95 2.91 0.62
N ASN A 48 9.72 3.92 0.99
CA ASN A 48 10.88 3.80 1.84
C ASN A 48 10.67 4.66 3.11
N PRO A 49 11.09 4.22 4.31
CA PRO A 49 10.84 4.98 5.53
C PRO A 49 11.59 6.30 5.61
N ASP A 50 12.76 6.42 4.97
CA ASP A 50 13.59 7.63 5.05
C ASP A 50 13.20 8.69 4.04
N VAL A 51 12.62 8.31 2.90
CA VAL A 51 12.25 9.27 1.83
C VAL A 51 10.76 9.33 1.51
N GLY A 52 9.95 8.35 1.90
CA GLY A 52 8.57 8.20 1.45
C GLY A 52 8.52 7.53 0.06
N PHE A 53 7.88 8.17 -0.91
CA PHE A 53 7.93 7.73 -2.31
C PHE A 53 9.29 8.08 -2.91
N ASN A 54 9.93 7.09 -3.54
CA ASN A 54 11.13 7.30 -4.36
C ASN A 54 10.75 7.88 -5.73
N ASP A 55 11.76 8.17 -6.56
CA ASP A 55 11.56 8.80 -7.87
C ASP A 55 10.66 8.00 -8.80
N ASN A 56 10.73 6.67 -8.79
CA ASN A 56 9.88 5.81 -9.61
C ASN A 56 8.40 5.90 -9.19
N ALA A 57 8.12 5.87 -7.88
CA ALA A 57 6.77 6.05 -7.37
C ALA A 57 6.24 7.46 -7.66
N LEU A 58 7.08 8.48 -7.50
CA LEU A 58 6.73 9.87 -7.82
C LEU A 58 6.49 10.07 -9.33
N ALA A 59 7.21 9.36 -10.21
CA ALA A 59 7.00 9.42 -11.65
C ALA A 59 5.58 9.00 -12.03
N VAL A 60 5.02 7.98 -11.38
CA VAL A 60 3.61 7.57 -11.59
C VAL A 60 2.65 8.70 -11.19
N ILE A 61 2.82 9.27 -10.01
CA ILE A 61 1.95 10.35 -9.50
C ILE A 61 2.01 11.57 -10.43
N LYS A 62 3.22 11.94 -10.88
CA LYS A 62 3.45 13.05 -11.81
C LYS A 62 2.87 12.79 -13.19
N ALA A 63 2.97 11.55 -13.71
CA ALA A 63 2.37 11.19 -15.00
C ALA A 63 0.85 11.32 -14.99
N MET A 64 0.20 10.88 -13.90
CA MET A 64 -1.25 11.11 -13.70
C MET A 64 -1.57 12.61 -13.72
N LYS A 65 -0.73 13.42 -13.04
CA LYS A 65 -0.95 14.86 -12.95
C LYS A 65 -0.80 15.54 -14.31
N SER A 66 0.20 15.17 -15.10
CA SER A 66 0.44 15.75 -16.42
C SER A 66 -0.69 15.48 -17.41
N GLU A 67 -1.42 14.37 -17.24
CA GLU A 67 -2.59 14.02 -18.06
C GLU A 67 -3.91 14.51 -17.43
N ASN A 68 -3.82 15.36 -16.41
CA ASN A 68 -4.94 15.92 -15.66
C ASN A 68 -5.86 14.85 -15.04
N VAL A 69 -5.36 13.67 -14.72
CA VAL A 69 -6.14 12.62 -14.03
C VAL A 69 -6.24 12.98 -12.55
N PRO A 70 -7.44 13.09 -11.96
CA PRO A 70 -7.59 13.32 -10.54
C PRO A 70 -7.19 12.03 -9.79
N ILE A 71 -6.56 12.19 -8.63
CA ILE A 71 -6.25 11.06 -7.75
C ILE A 71 -6.89 11.34 -6.40
N ASP A 72 -7.81 10.47 -6.00
CA ASP A 72 -8.58 10.63 -4.76
C ASP A 72 -7.81 10.07 -3.57
N ASN A 73 -7.07 8.98 -3.78
CA ASN A 73 -6.34 8.29 -2.73
C ASN A 73 -4.98 7.76 -3.20
N ILE A 74 -3.96 7.87 -2.35
CA ILE A 74 -2.66 7.22 -2.56
C ILE A 74 -2.32 6.40 -1.32
N SER A 75 -2.33 5.09 -1.48
CA SER A 75 -1.98 4.13 -0.44
C SER A 75 -0.50 3.79 -0.49
N ILE A 76 0.15 3.72 0.67
CA ILE A 76 1.51 3.20 0.80
C ILE A 76 1.46 1.68 0.99
N MET A 77 2.33 0.96 0.28
CA MET A 77 2.66 -0.43 0.61
C MET A 77 3.66 -0.43 1.78
N ALA A 78 3.17 -0.40 3.01
CA ALA A 78 3.99 -0.38 4.22
C ALA A 78 4.57 -1.78 4.52
N MET A 79 5.49 -2.22 3.66
CA MET A 79 6.07 -3.55 3.64
C MET A 79 7.41 -3.54 2.90
N ASP A 80 8.17 -4.63 3.05
CA ASP A 80 9.39 -4.94 2.28
C ASP A 80 10.34 -3.74 2.11
N TYR A 81 10.78 -3.15 3.22
CA TYR A 81 11.70 -2.02 3.22
C TYR A 81 13.11 -2.39 2.76
N GLY A 82 13.40 -3.68 2.69
CA GLY A 82 14.60 -4.27 2.09
C GLY A 82 15.48 -4.95 3.16
N SER A 83 16.05 -6.10 2.81
CA SER A 83 16.83 -6.93 3.76
C SER A 83 18.08 -6.24 4.30
N SER A 84 18.62 -5.26 3.57
CA SER A 84 19.78 -4.46 3.97
C SER A 84 19.39 -3.15 4.67
N TYR A 85 18.10 -2.89 4.85
CA TYR A 85 17.61 -1.69 5.52
C TYR A 85 17.79 -1.79 7.04
N ILE A 86 18.39 -0.77 7.65
CA ILE A 86 18.52 -0.69 9.11
C ILE A 86 17.18 -0.23 9.69
N SER A 87 16.35 -1.20 10.06
CA SER A 87 14.99 -0.96 10.55
C SER A 87 14.96 -0.21 11.89
N ARG A 88 14.00 0.73 12.04
CA ARG A 88 13.65 1.37 13.31
C ARG A 88 12.45 0.69 14.01
N GLY A 89 12.04 -0.48 13.51
CA GLY A 89 10.82 -1.16 13.92
C GLY A 89 9.64 -0.86 12.98
N PHE A 90 8.72 -1.82 12.86
CA PHE A 90 7.68 -1.78 11.83
C PHE A 90 6.73 -0.58 11.97
N TYR A 91 6.33 -0.28 13.21
CA TYR A 91 5.49 0.87 13.53
C TYR A 91 6.15 2.18 13.06
N GLU A 92 7.39 2.45 13.48
CA GLU A 92 8.07 3.71 13.17
C GLU A 92 8.33 3.83 11.67
N ASN A 93 8.75 2.75 11.01
CA ASN A 93 8.95 2.74 9.57
C ASN A 93 7.64 3.09 8.82
N THR A 94 6.52 2.51 9.23
CA THR A 94 5.20 2.78 8.63
C THR A 94 4.80 4.24 8.77
N ILE A 95 4.92 4.82 9.96
CA ILE A 95 4.55 6.21 10.21
C ILE A 95 5.45 7.17 9.42
N ASN A 96 6.75 6.91 9.41
CA ASN A 96 7.72 7.70 8.67
C ASN A 96 7.47 7.65 7.16
N SER A 97 7.16 6.48 6.60
CA SER A 97 6.74 6.36 5.20
C SER A 97 5.46 7.16 4.93
N LEU A 98 4.43 7.01 5.76
CA LEU A 98 3.14 7.69 5.58
C LEU A 98 3.28 9.22 5.57
N GLU A 99 3.93 9.80 6.58
CA GLU A 99 4.03 11.26 6.71
C GLU A 99 4.86 11.88 5.58
N LYS A 100 5.96 11.23 5.18
CA LYS A 100 6.79 11.70 4.05
C LYS A 100 6.05 11.57 2.72
N SER A 101 5.44 10.42 2.46
CA SER A 101 4.63 10.18 1.27
C SER A 101 3.43 11.13 1.18
N TYR A 102 2.78 11.44 2.31
CA TYR A 102 1.70 12.42 2.35
C TYR A 102 2.21 13.81 1.96
N LYS A 103 3.33 14.26 2.54
CA LYS A 103 3.95 15.57 2.20
C LYS A 103 4.28 15.67 0.71
N GLN A 104 4.80 14.61 0.10
CA GLN A 104 5.10 14.56 -1.33
C GLN A 104 3.82 14.53 -2.19
N SER A 105 2.80 13.79 -1.76
CA SER A 105 1.55 13.65 -2.52
C SER A 105 0.75 14.94 -2.53
N ARG A 106 0.62 15.59 -1.36
CA ARG A 106 -0.15 16.84 -1.22
C ARG A 106 0.46 18.03 -1.97
N SER A 107 1.75 18.00 -2.28
CA SER A 107 2.37 19.04 -3.11
C SER A 107 1.96 18.94 -4.58
N ILE A 108 1.48 17.77 -5.03
CA ILE A 108 1.03 17.51 -6.41
C ILE A 108 -0.51 17.52 -6.49
N TYR A 109 -1.16 16.93 -5.49
CA TYR A 109 -2.61 16.85 -5.32
C TYR A 109 -3.00 17.35 -3.92
N PRO A 110 -3.33 18.63 -3.74
CA PRO A 110 -3.56 19.24 -2.43
C PRO A 110 -4.59 18.53 -1.53
N ASP A 111 -5.65 17.98 -2.14
CA ASP A 111 -6.77 17.35 -1.43
C ASP A 111 -6.68 15.82 -1.34
N VAL A 112 -5.57 15.23 -1.79
CA VAL A 112 -5.40 13.78 -1.84
C VAL A 112 -5.48 13.15 -0.46
N LYS A 113 -6.18 12.02 -0.38
CA LYS A 113 -6.19 11.17 0.81
C LYS A 113 -5.11 10.11 0.74
N MET A 114 -4.75 9.58 1.89
CA MET A 114 -3.75 8.54 2.03
C MET A 114 -4.36 7.24 2.53
N GLY A 115 -3.71 6.14 2.17
CA GLY A 115 -3.98 4.82 2.74
C GLY A 115 -2.72 4.14 3.25
N VAL A 116 -2.89 3.18 4.15
CA VAL A 116 -1.80 2.31 4.63
C VAL A 116 -2.18 0.86 4.37
N ILE A 117 -1.35 0.16 3.61
CA ILE A 117 -1.56 -1.24 3.27
C ILE A 117 -0.27 -1.98 3.64
N PRO A 118 -0.16 -2.55 4.84
CA PRO A 118 0.98 -3.34 5.23
C PRO A 118 0.85 -4.80 4.78
N MET A 119 1.98 -5.49 4.72
CA MET A 119 2.03 -6.94 4.70
C MET A 119 2.00 -7.43 6.16
N ILE A 120 1.01 -8.27 6.48
CA ILE A 120 0.78 -8.70 7.88
C ILE A 120 1.76 -9.79 8.30
N GLY A 121 2.26 -9.78 9.53
CA GLY A 121 3.23 -10.79 9.98
C GLY A 121 4.59 -10.64 9.30
N GLN A 122 5.24 -11.76 8.98
CA GLN A 122 6.55 -11.77 8.32
C GLN A 122 6.47 -11.31 6.86
N ASN A 123 7.30 -10.34 6.51
CA ASN A 123 7.49 -9.80 5.17
C ASN A 123 8.54 -10.59 4.39
N ASP A 124 8.65 -10.34 3.08
CA ASP A 124 9.60 -11.02 2.20
C ASP A 124 11.05 -10.63 2.54
N ASP A 125 11.27 -9.44 3.09
CA ASP A 125 12.58 -8.96 3.58
C ASP A 125 12.97 -9.48 4.97
N GLY A 126 12.09 -10.28 5.61
CA GLY A 126 12.29 -10.82 6.95
C GLY A 126 11.80 -9.91 8.08
N GLY A 127 11.35 -8.67 7.79
CA GLY A 127 10.69 -7.82 8.77
C GLY A 127 9.37 -8.43 9.26
N ILE A 128 8.92 -8.09 10.47
CA ILE A 128 7.68 -8.65 11.03
C ILE A 128 6.77 -7.52 11.50
N LEU A 129 5.56 -7.42 10.94
CA LEU A 129 4.48 -6.62 11.49
C LEU A 129 3.80 -7.40 12.61
N THR A 130 4.09 -7.06 13.87
CA THR A 130 3.44 -7.69 15.02
C THR A 130 1.98 -7.25 15.16
N LEU A 131 1.17 -8.02 15.91
CA LEU A 131 -0.20 -7.59 16.26
C LEU A 131 -0.19 -6.28 17.05
N GLN A 132 0.77 -6.11 17.97
CA GLN A 132 0.91 -4.89 18.76
C GLN A 132 1.22 -3.68 17.88
N ASP A 133 2.15 -3.81 16.94
CA ASP A 133 2.45 -2.74 15.99
C ASP A 133 1.25 -2.45 15.07
N ALA A 134 0.49 -3.47 14.66
CA ALA A 134 -0.73 -3.27 13.89
C ALA A 134 -1.77 -2.45 14.67
N GLU A 135 -1.97 -2.71 15.97
CA GLU A 135 -2.85 -1.88 16.82
C GLU A 135 -2.37 -0.44 16.89
N ARG A 136 -1.07 -0.24 17.15
CA ARG A 136 -0.48 1.10 17.21
C ARG A 136 -0.61 1.85 15.89
N ILE A 137 -0.40 1.18 14.75
CA ILE A 137 -0.58 1.77 13.42
C ILE A 137 -2.04 2.18 13.23
N VAL A 138 -3.01 1.31 13.54
CA VAL A 138 -4.45 1.64 13.42
C VAL A 138 -4.81 2.85 14.25
N ASP A 139 -4.41 2.89 15.53
CA ASP A 139 -4.69 4.01 16.43
C ASP A 139 -4.08 5.32 15.91
N TYR A 140 -2.84 5.25 15.42
CA TYR A 140 -2.16 6.41 14.85
C TYR A 140 -2.88 6.92 13.60
N VAL A 141 -3.16 6.07 12.62
CA VAL A 141 -3.73 6.51 11.33
C VAL A 141 -5.19 6.94 11.46
N LYS A 142 -5.94 6.37 12.41
CA LYS A 142 -7.29 6.81 12.75
C LYS A 142 -7.31 8.25 13.25
N SER A 143 -6.25 8.72 13.91
CA SER A 143 -6.13 10.12 14.33
C SER A 143 -5.86 11.11 13.18
N LYS A 144 -5.59 10.62 11.96
CA LYS A 144 -5.18 11.44 10.82
C LYS A 144 -6.33 11.67 9.85
N LYS A 145 -6.84 12.92 9.79
CA LYS A 145 -7.93 13.33 8.88
C LYS A 145 -7.64 13.16 7.38
N TYR A 146 -6.37 13.01 7.01
CA TYR A 146 -5.96 12.79 5.63
C TYR A 146 -5.85 11.31 5.28
N VAL A 147 -5.97 10.39 6.24
CA VAL A 147 -6.02 8.94 6.00
C VAL A 147 -7.48 8.49 5.94
N ASN A 148 -7.86 7.78 4.88
CA ASN A 148 -9.21 7.24 4.73
C ASN A 148 -9.25 5.74 4.45
N THR A 149 -8.09 5.11 4.29
CA THR A 149 -7.97 3.71 3.86
C THR A 149 -6.96 2.98 4.72
N ILE A 150 -7.37 1.83 5.25
CA ILE A 150 -6.45 0.80 5.71
C ILE A 150 -6.84 -0.53 5.08
N SER A 151 -5.85 -1.28 4.61
CA SER A 151 -6.05 -2.63 4.08
C SER A 151 -4.89 -3.52 4.53
N MET A 152 -4.69 -4.67 3.91
CA MET A 152 -3.55 -5.55 4.20
C MET A 152 -3.24 -6.47 3.03
N TRP A 153 -1.98 -6.88 2.95
CA TRP A 153 -1.55 -8.05 2.20
C TRP A 153 -1.33 -9.24 3.16
N SER A 154 -2.23 -10.22 3.23
CA SER A 154 -3.53 -10.34 2.55
C SER A 154 -4.51 -11.10 3.44
N ILE A 155 -5.80 -11.10 3.10
CA ILE A 155 -6.81 -11.82 3.90
C ILE A 155 -6.50 -13.32 4.06
N ASN A 156 -5.92 -13.94 3.04
CA ASN A 156 -5.49 -15.34 3.05
C ASN A 156 -4.27 -15.61 3.94
N ARG A 157 -3.56 -14.57 4.39
CA ARG A 157 -2.46 -14.66 5.37
C ARG A 157 -2.93 -14.43 6.80
N ASN A 158 -4.16 -13.93 7.00
CA ASN A 158 -4.68 -13.57 8.32
C ASN A 158 -5.31 -14.75 9.09
N LYS A 159 -5.20 -15.98 8.58
CA LYS A 159 -5.67 -17.19 9.27
C LYS A 159 -4.47 -17.95 9.80
N ASN A 160 -4.14 -17.94 11.08
CA ASN A 160 -2.98 -18.70 11.60
C ASN A 160 -3.28 -19.45 12.90
N ASP A 161 -2.33 -20.30 13.30
CA ASP A 161 -2.36 -21.18 14.48
C ASP A 161 -1.92 -20.52 15.78
N GLY A 162 -1.34 -19.32 15.70
CA GLY A 162 -0.86 -18.52 16.82
C GLY A 162 0.60 -18.08 16.70
N GLU A 163 1.37 -18.67 15.79
CA GLU A 163 2.74 -18.23 15.45
C GLU A 163 2.67 -17.21 14.30
N PHE A 164 2.81 -15.93 14.63
CA PHE A 164 2.82 -14.82 13.65
C PHE A 164 4.21 -14.56 13.04
N SER A 165 5.20 -15.36 13.46
CA SER A 165 6.61 -15.39 13.06
C SER A 165 6.88 -16.18 11.77
N SER A 166 5.93 -16.98 11.27
CA SER A 166 6.15 -17.92 10.15
C SER A 166 5.36 -17.60 8.88
N LEU A 167 4.87 -16.37 8.72
CA LEU A 167 3.89 -16.00 7.69
C LEU A 167 4.48 -15.81 6.27
N VAL A 168 5.49 -16.60 5.89
CA VAL A 168 6.08 -16.58 4.53
C VAL A 168 5.17 -17.25 3.48
N LYS A 169 4.07 -17.88 3.88
CA LYS A 169 3.17 -18.62 2.96
C LYS A 169 1.71 -18.27 3.21
N ASN A 170 0.91 -18.30 2.12
CA ASN A 170 -0.55 -18.41 2.21
C ASN A 170 -0.90 -19.44 3.28
N THR A 171 -1.61 -19.05 4.31
CA THR A 171 -2.01 -19.99 5.37
C THR A 171 -3.24 -20.80 4.96
N PHE A 172 -3.67 -20.68 3.70
CA PHE A 172 -4.61 -21.59 3.06
C PHE A 172 -3.88 -22.90 2.71
N VAL A 173 -3.57 -23.69 3.73
CA VAL A 173 -3.30 -25.11 3.54
C VAL A 173 -4.66 -25.79 3.32
N ASN A 174 -4.66 -26.74 2.38
CA ASN A 174 -5.76 -27.55 1.86
C ASN A 174 -7.09 -27.51 2.66
N PRO A 175 -8.25 -27.18 2.04
CA PRO A 175 -9.56 -27.14 2.72
C PRO A 175 -10.01 -28.45 3.38
N SER A 176 -9.30 -29.56 3.19
CA SER A 176 -9.56 -30.86 3.84
C SER A 176 -9.01 -31.00 5.26
N ASP A 177 -8.14 -30.11 5.72
CA ASP A 177 -7.56 -30.19 7.07
C ASP A 177 -8.51 -29.54 8.10
N LYS A 178 -8.81 -30.27 9.18
CA LYS A 178 -9.86 -29.93 10.17
C LYS A 178 -9.28 -29.41 11.49
N THR A 179 -7.96 -29.19 11.58
CA THR A 179 -7.28 -28.84 12.84
C THR A 179 -7.20 -27.33 13.13
N TYR A 180 -7.88 -26.48 12.35
CA TYR A 180 -7.68 -25.03 12.37
C TYR A 180 -8.35 -24.26 13.51
N ARG A 181 -7.63 -23.27 14.04
CA ARG A 181 -8.18 -22.16 14.85
C ARG A 181 -8.64 -21.01 13.93
N ASN A 182 -9.86 -20.52 14.12
CA ASN A 182 -10.50 -19.50 13.29
C ASN A 182 -10.27 -18.06 13.81
N SER A 183 -9.02 -17.59 13.93
CA SER A 183 -8.78 -16.23 14.45
C SER A 183 -8.21 -15.28 13.40
N TYR A 184 -9.04 -14.35 12.92
CA TYR A 184 -8.69 -13.27 12.00
C TYR A 184 -8.17 -12.04 12.78
N LYS A 185 -7.03 -12.18 13.46
CA LYS A 185 -6.54 -11.18 14.42
C LYS A 185 -6.22 -9.83 13.76
N TYR A 186 -5.51 -9.77 12.64
CA TYR A 186 -5.25 -8.50 11.95
C TYR A 186 -6.55 -7.87 11.45
N SER A 187 -7.43 -8.61 10.76
CA SER A 187 -8.77 -8.09 10.38
C SER A 187 -9.53 -7.49 11.56
N SER A 188 -9.46 -8.11 12.74
CA SER A 188 -10.15 -7.60 13.94
C SER A 188 -9.55 -6.27 14.40
N ILE A 189 -8.23 -6.12 14.31
CA ILE A 189 -7.52 -4.87 14.61
C ILE A 189 -7.84 -3.81 13.55
N LEU A 190 -7.72 -4.12 12.26
CA LEU A 190 -7.96 -3.18 11.16
C LEU A 190 -9.41 -2.67 11.14
N LYS A 191 -10.39 -3.50 11.52
CA LYS A 191 -11.79 -3.08 11.66
C LYS A 191 -11.98 -1.91 12.65
N LYS A 192 -11.09 -1.74 13.64
CA LYS A 192 -11.15 -0.61 14.58
C LYS A 192 -10.96 0.76 13.90
N PHE A 193 -10.40 0.79 12.69
CA PHE A 193 -10.29 2.01 11.87
C PHE A 193 -11.65 2.52 11.36
N LEU A 194 -12.64 1.62 11.19
CA LEU A 194 -13.98 1.96 10.69
C LEU A 194 -14.94 2.45 11.79
N ASN A 195 -14.66 2.04 13.02
CA ASN A 195 -15.36 2.51 14.24
C ASN A 195 -14.62 3.71 14.81
#